data_AF-A0A8J2L3I6-F1
#
_entry.id   AF-A0A8J2L3I6-F1
#
_cell.length_a   1.000
_cell.length_b   1.000
_cell.length_c   1.000
_cell.angle_alpha   90.00
_cell.angle_beta   90.00
_cell.angle_gamma   90.00
#
_symmetry.space_group_name_H-M   'P 1'
#
loop_
_entity.id
_entity.type
_entity.pdbx_description
1 polymer ?
#
loop_
_entity_poly.entity_id
_entity_poly.type
_entity_poly.pdbx_seq_one_letter_code
_entity_poly.pdbx_strand_id
1 'polypeptide(L)'
;MWKKIGPDSLNYASQPDKDEITRKIHDFYFGDRIDVKENITDVCSDRMFNYCSEIAATLYAKTNPVYLYHLDKSGGFSLMSFFLNGGATPRVPTHADDLTYQWNFLSPFIPEDDATIG
;
A
#
# COMPACT_ATOMS: atom_id res chain seq x y z
N MET A 1 -4.23 14.20 -17.25
CA MET A 1 -3.94 14.43 -15.81
C MET A 1 -2.72 13.64 -15.37
N TRP A 2 -2.73 12.31 -15.51
CA TRP A 2 -1.61 11.40 -15.16
C TRP A 2 -0.21 11.86 -15.60
N LYS A 3 -0.05 12.27 -16.86
CA LYS A 3 1.24 12.74 -17.40
C LYS A 3 1.88 13.91 -16.65
N LYS A 4 1.10 14.70 -15.92
CA LYS A 4 1.60 15.84 -15.13
C LYS A 4 1.89 15.46 -13.69
N ILE A 5 1.10 14.56 -13.10
CA ILE A 5 1.17 14.25 -11.66
C ILE A 5 2.04 13.03 -11.37
N GLY A 6 2.08 12.02 -12.25
CA GLY A 6 2.80 10.78 -12.04
C GLY A 6 4.28 10.97 -11.69
N PRO A 7 5.04 11.79 -12.44
CA PRO A 7 6.46 12.00 -12.17
C PRO A 7 6.76 12.56 -10.78
N ASP A 8 5.97 13.52 -10.31
CA ASP A 8 6.16 14.10 -8.98
C ASP A 8 5.66 13.13 -7.90
N SER A 9 4.46 12.57 -8.07
CA SER A 9 3.82 11.67 -7.09
C SER A 9 4.60 10.39 -6.85
N LEU A 10 5.28 9.85 -7.87
CA LEU A 10 6.09 8.63 -7.74
C LEU A 10 7.60 8.93 -7.72
N ASN A 11 8.00 10.18 -7.55
CA ASN A 11 9.40 10.60 -7.37
C ASN A 11 10.34 10.15 -8.52
N TYR A 12 9.97 10.47 -9.76
CA TYR A 12 10.81 10.27 -10.95
C TYR A 12 10.83 11.48 -11.90
N ALA A 13 10.39 12.66 -11.44
CA ALA A 13 10.33 13.88 -12.26
C ALA A 13 11.67 14.33 -12.86
N SER A 14 12.78 14.00 -12.21
CA SER A 14 14.14 14.30 -12.66
C SER A 14 14.70 13.30 -13.67
N GLN A 15 13.98 12.22 -13.98
CA GLN A 15 14.48 11.20 -14.91
C GLN A 15 14.44 11.69 -16.36
N PRO A 16 15.49 11.43 -17.16
CA PRO A 16 15.57 11.89 -18.55
C PRO A 16 14.49 11.26 -19.44
N ASP A 17 14.01 10.07 -19.08
CA ASP A 17 13.01 9.27 -19.78
C ASP A 17 11.62 9.29 -19.10
N LYS A 18 11.35 10.32 -18.27
CA LYS A 18 10.10 10.43 -17.49
C LYS A 18 8.81 10.25 -18.31
N ASP A 19 8.79 10.67 -19.58
CA ASP A 19 7.61 10.54 -20.44
C ASP A 19 7.37 9.08 -20.82
N GLU A 20 8.42 8.31 -21.08
CA GLU A 20 8.34 6.89 -21.35
C GLU A 20 7.96 6.09 -20.10
N ILE A 21 8.58 6.41 -18.95
CA ILE A 21 8.24 5.82 -17.65
C ILE A 21 6.76 6.05 -17.35
N THR A 22 6.29 7.29 -17.49
CA THR A 22 4.89 7.68 -17.25
C THR A 22 3.94 6.87 -18.13
N ARG A 23 4.28 6.68 -19.41
CA ARG A 23 3.48 5.88 -20.34
C ARG A 23 3.44 4.42 -19.90
N LYS A 24 4.58 3.83 -19.56
CA LYS A 24 4.66 2.43 -19.09
C LYS A 24 3.83 2.19 -17.82
N ILE A 25 3.91 3.09 -16.84
CA ILE A 25 3.10 3.00 -15.62
C ILE A 25 1.61 3.18 -15.96
N HIS A 26 1.28 4.12 -16.85
CA HIS A 26 -0.10 4.28 -17.30
C HIS A 26 -0.65 3.00 -17.93
N ASP A 27 0.08 2.42 -18.88
CA ASP A 27 -0.36 1.25 -19.64
C ASP A 27 -0.48 0.00 -18.75
N PHE A 28 0.37 -0.13 -17.73
CA PHE A 28 0.34 -1.26 -16.79
C PHE A 28 -0.85 -1.19 -15.82
N TYR A 29 -1.05 -0.04 -15.15
CA TYR A 29 -2.04 0.07 -14.07
C TYR A 29 -3.39 0.59 -14.54
N PHE A 30 -3.40 1.52 -15.50
CA PHE A 30 -4.63 2.20 -15.90
C PHE A 30 -5.20 1.61 -17.20
N GLY A 31 -4.37 1.29 -18.19
CA GLY A 31 -4.77 0.63 -19.44
C GLY A 31 -6.14 1.09 -19.96
N ASP A 32 -7.05 0.13 -20.19
CA ASP A 32 -8.47 0.36 -20.49
C ASP A 32 -9.39 0.26 -19.25
N ARG A 33 -8.84 0.22 -18.04
CA ARG A 33 -9.58 -0.03 -16.80
C ARG A 33 -10.30 1.23 -16.30
N ILE A 34 -11.50 1.03 -15.75
CA ILE A 34 -12.39 2.11 -15.28
C ILE A 34 -12.14 2.46 -13.80
N ASP A 35 -11.61 1.54 -13.00
CA ASP A 35 -11.45 1.71 -11.54
C ASP A 35 -10.19 2.50 -11.16
N VAL A 36 -10.23 3.81 -11.43
CA VAL A 36 -9.13 4.76 -11.17
C VAL A 36 -8.65 4.72 -9.70
N LYS A 37 -9.55 4.53 -8.73
CA LYS A 37 -9.19 4.52 -7.31
C LYS A 37 -8.33 3.30 -6.93
N GLU A 38 -8.73 2.12 -7.38
CA GLU A 38 -8.00 0.88 -7.13
C GLU A 38 -6.65 0.91 -7.83
N ASN A 39 -6.63 1.34 -9.10
CA ASN A 39 -5.38 1.48 -9.85
C ASN A 39 -4.40 2.46 -9.20
N ILE A 40 -4.87 3.59 -8.65
CA ILE A 40 -4.00 4.50 -7.88
C ILE A 40 -3.49 3.82 -6.62
N THR A 41 -4.34 3.07 -5.93
CA THR A 41 -3.96 2.32 -4.71
C THR A 41 -2.87 1.30 -5.04
N ASP A 42 -3.01 0.54 -6.12
CA ASP A 42 -2.03 -0.46 -6.56
C ASP A 42 -0.69 0.19 -6.93
N VAL A 43 -0.70 1.27 -7.73
CA VAL A 43 0.53 2.01 -8.06
C VAL A 43 1.24 2.50 -6.80
N CYS A 44 0.48 3.05 -5.85
CA CYS A 44 1.00 3.55 -4.58
C CYS A 44 1.59 2.41 -3.74
N SER A 45 0.89 1.27 -3.63
CA SER A 45 1.34 0.09 -2.90
C SER A 45 2.63 -0.47 -3.49
N ASP A 46 2.73 -0.60 -4.81
CA ASP A 46 3.92 -1.12 -5.47
C ASP A 46 5.10 -0.17 -5.35
N ARG A 47 4.87 1.14 -5.54
CA ARG A 47 5.93 2.15 -5.46
C ARG A 47 6.47 2.30 -4.04
N MET A 48 5.60 2.27 -3.02
CA MET A 48 6.01 2.55 -1.65
C MET A 48 6.45 1.32 -0.87
N PHE A 49 5.88 0.13 -1.15
CA PHE A 49 6.05 -1.04 -0.29
C PHE A 49 6.46 -2.32 -1.03
N ASN A 50 5.73 -2.76 -2.06
CA ASN A 50 5.93 -4.11 -2.60
C ASN A 50 7.28 -4.24 -3.30
N TYR A 51 7.62 -3.32 -4.21
CA TYR A 51 8.83 -3.42 -5.02
C TYR A 51 10.10 -3.37 -4.16
N CYS A 52 10.18 -2.45 -3.19
CA CYS A 52 11.35 -2.35 -2.33
C CYS A 52 11.48 -3.56 -1.38
N SER A 53 10.37 -4.11 -0.91
CA SER A 53 10.34 -5.32 -0.07
C SER A 53 10.80 -6.55 -0.85
N GLU A 54 10.36 -6.73 -2.08
CA GLU A 54 10.81 -7.82 -2.96
C GLU A 54 12.31 -7.74 -3.24
N ILE A 55 12.82 -6.55 -3.59
CA ILE A 55 14.24 -6.32 -3.85
C ILE A 55 15.06 -6.63 -2.59
N ALA A 56 14.64 -6.11 -1.43
CA ALA A 56 15.32 -6.39 -0.16
C ALA A 56 15.32 -7.90 0.13
N ALA A 57 14.16 -8.56 0.08
CA ALA A 57 14.03 -9.98 0.35
C ALA A 57 14.92 -10.82 -0.57
N THR A 58 14.91 -10.53 -1.87
CA THR A 58 15.73 -11.23 -2.87
C THR A 58 17.22 -11.07 -2.62
N LEU A 59 17.66 -9.88 -2.18
CA LEU A 59 19.07 -9.63 -1.86
C LEU A 59 19.50 -10.38 -0.59
N TYR A 60 18.69 -10.36 0.47
CA TYR A 60 19.00 -11.05 1.73
C TYR A 60 18.89 -12.57 1.63
N ALA A 61 17.99 -13.08 0.79
CA ALA A 61 17.79 -14.52 0.56
C ALA A 61 19.04 -15.22 0.01
N LYS A 62 20.00 -14.47 -0.54
CA LYS A 62 21.29 -15.01 -1.01
C LYS A 62 22.18 -15.55 0.11
N THR A 63 21.99 -15.06 1.33
CA THR A 63 22.87 -15.36 2.47
C THR A 63 22.14 -15.81 3.72
N ASN A 64 20.85 -15.51 3.85
CA ASN A 64 20.05 -15.82 5.03
C ASN A 64 18.65 -16.31 4.63
N PRO A 65 17.98 -17.13 5.46
CA PRO A 65 16.55 -17.38 5.32
C PRO A 65 15.77 -16.06 5.45
N VAL A 66 14.82 -15.84 4.53
CA VAL A 66 13.92 -14.69 4.53
C VAL A 66 12.48 -15.18 4.52
N TYR A 67 11.64 -14.58 5.34
CA TYR A 67 10.22 -14.87 5.43
C TYR A 67 9.44 -13.59 5.11
N LEU A 68 8.46 -13.70 4.23
CA LEU A 68 7.53 -12.63 3.90
C LEU A 68 6.12 -13.06 4.34
N TYR A 69 5.31 -12.09 4.75
CA TYR A 69 3.89 -12.28 4.98
C TYR A 69 3.10 -11.26 4.15
N HIS A 70 1.85 -11.60 3.86
CA HIS A 70 0.89 -10.70 3.24
C HIS A 70 -0.35 -10.67 4.13
N LEU A 71 -0.67 -9.48 4.65
CA LEU A 71 -1.87 -9.30 5.45
C LEU A 71 -3.05 -8.96 4.53
N ASP A 72 -4.03 -9.86 4.47
CA ASP A 72 -5.31 -9.65 3.75
C ASP A 72 -6.52 -9.66 4.70
N LYS A 73 -6.28 -9.47 6.01
CA LYS A 73 -7.33 -9.49 7.03
C LYS A 73 -7.78 -8.07 7.37
N SER A 74 -8.99 -7.71 6.95
CA SER A 74 -9.67 -6.49 7.39
C SER A 74 -10.21 -6.65 8.81
N GLY A 75 -9.87 -5.72 9.70
CA GLY A 75 -10.50 -5.58 11.01
C GLY A 75 -11.58 -4.50 10.99
N GLY A 76 -12.36 -4.38 12.05
CA GLY A 76 -13.33 -3.29 12.26
C GLY A 76 -12.69 -1.95 12.62
N PHE A 77 -11.39 -1.91 12.89
CA PHE A 77 -10.60 -0.67 12.98
C PHE A 77 -9.55 -0.59 11.86
N SER A 78 -9.42 0.60 11.27
CA SER A 78 -8.33 0.93 10.34
C SER A 78 -7.67 2.23 10.78
N LEU A 79 -6.34 2.25 10.80
CA LEU A 79 -5.57 3.45 11.15
C LEU A 79 -5.83 4.58 10.15
N MET A 80 -6.17 4.25 8.91
CA MET A 80 -6.61 5.21 7.91
C MET A 80 -7.84 6.00 8.37
N SER A 81 -8.80 5.36 9.06
CA SER A 81 -10.00 6.05 9.58
C SER A 81 -9.67 7.06 10.69
N PHE A 82 -8.61 6.81 11.46
CA PHE A 82 -8.10 7.78 12.42
C PHE A 82 -7.50 9.01 11.71
N PHE A 83 -6.67 8.81 10.69
CA PHE A 83 -6.06 9.91 9.93
C PHE A 83 -7.03 10.67 9.03
N LEU A 84 -8.11 10.04 8.57
CA LEU A 84 -9.14 10.66 7.72
C LEU A 84 -10.34 11.20 8.51
N ASN A 85 -10.22 11.39 9.83
CA ASN A 85 -11.25 11.96 10.70
C ASN A 85 -12.62 11.25 10.58
N GLY A 86 -12.64 9.92 10.67
CA GLY A 86 -13.87 9.12 10.67
C GLY A 86 -14.53 8.94 9.30
N GLY A 87 -13.80 9.17 8.21
CA GLY A 87 -14.22 8.72 6.88
C GLY A 87 -14.49 7.22 6.82
N ALA A 88 -15.25 6.77 5.81
CA ALA A 88 -15.61 5.37 5.63
C ALA A 88 -14.40 4.45 5.81
N THR A 89 -14.52 3.48 6.73
CA THR A 89 -13.50 2.45 6.95
C THR A 89 -13.28 1.69 5.65
N PRO A 90 -12.04 1.64 5.13
CA PRO A 90 -11.71 0.80 3.99
C PRO A 90 -12.14 -0.64 4.27
N ARG A 91 -12.72 -1.31 3.27
CA ARG A 91 -13.10 -2.74 3.38
C ARG A 91 -11.90 -3.68 3.26
N VAL A 92 -10.72 -3.13 2.97
CA VAL A 92 -9.46 -3.85 2.76
C VAL A 92 -8.41 -3.29 3.72
N PRO A 93 -7.40 -4.09 4.13
CA PRO A 93 -6.33 -3.61 4.99
C PRO A 93 -5.59 -2.45 4.33
N THR A 94 -5.26 -1.45 5.13
CA THR A 94 -4.41 -0.33 4.73
C THR A 94 -3.08 -0.38 5.45
N HIS A 95 -2.17 0.52 5.05
CA HIS A 95 -0.88 0.63 5.68
C HIS A 95 -1.00 0.79 7.21
N ALA A 96 -0.26 -0.04 7.95
CA ALA A 96 -0.19 -0.10 9.40
C ALA A 96 -1.42 -0.68 10.13
N ASP A 97 -2.39 -1.28 9.42
CA ASP A 97 -3.50 -1.99 10.08
C ASP A 97 -3.04 -3.29 10.75
N ASP A 98 -1.93 -3.90 10.31
CA ASP A 98 -1.34 -5.08 10.97
C ASP A 98 -0.89 -4.82 12.41
N LEU A 99 -0.52 -3.58 12.71
CA LEU A 99 -0.08 -3.15 14.04
C LEU A 99 -1.19 -3.27 15.09
N THR A 100 -2.45 -3.18 14.66
CA THR A 100 -3.62 -3.28 15.54
C THR A 100 -3.75 -4.68 16.16
N TYR A 101 -3.24 -5.71 15.47
CA TYR A 101 -3.23 -7.09 15.95
C TYR A 101 -2.01 -7.40 16.82
N GLN A 102 -0.97 -6.56 16.77
CA GLN A 102 0.28 -6.78 17.50
C GLN A 102 0.38 -5.96 18.79
N TRP A 103 -0.21 -4.75 18.80
CA TRP A 103 -0.02 -3.80 19.89
C TRP A 103 -1.33 -3.26 20.48
N ASN A 104 -1.50 -3.56 21.77
CA ASN A 104 -2.68 -3.16 22.54
C ASN A 104 -2.78 -1.65 22.86
N PHE A 105 -1.80 -0.80 22.50
CA PHE A 105 -1.92 0.65 22.78
C PHE A 105 -2.98 1.33 21.88
N LEU A 106 -3.40 0.67 20.80
CA LEU A 106 -4.55 1.07 19.99
C LEU A 106 -5.88 0.49 20.50
N SER A 107 -5.86 -0.34 21.55
CA SER A 107 -7.04 -0.99 22.14
C SER A 107 -8.20 -0.04 22.49
N PRO A 108 -8.00 1.22 22.91
CA PRO A 108 -9.13 2.13 23.15
C PRO A 108 -9.93 2.47 21.87
N PHE A 109 -9.38 2.19 20.69
CA PHE A 109 -9.97 2.50 19.39
C PHE A 109 -10.43 1.26 18.61
N ILE A 110 -10.10 0.05 19.10
CA ILE A 110 -10.43 -1.22 18.44
C ILE A 110 -11.71 -1.77 19.08
N PRO A 111 -12.80 -2.02 18.31
CA PRO A 111 -13.97 -2.72 18.82
C PRO A 111 -13.61 -4.09 19.42
N GLU A 112 -14.27 -4.51 20.51
CA GLU A 112 -13.96 -5.76 21.22
C GLU A 112 -13.97 -7.00 20.29
N ASP A 113 -14.77 -6.95 19.24
CA ASP A 113 -14.99 -7.97 18.23
C ASP A 113 -13.73 -8.30 17.39
N ASP A 114 -12.74 -7.40 17.37
CA ASP A 114 -11.49 -7.53 16.59
C ASP A 114 -10.26 -7.88 17.45
N ALA A 115 -10.40 -7.88 18.78
CA ALA A 115 -9.29 -8.01 19.72
C ALA A 115 -8.70 -9.43 19.83
N THR A 116 -9.18 -10.39 19.05
CA THR A 116 -8.72 -11.78 19.10
C THR A 116 -8.25 -12.27 17.73
N ILE A 117 -6.97 -12.59 17.64
CA ILE A 117 -6.47 -13.55 16.66
C ILE A 117 -6.80 -14.94 17.25
N GLY A 118 -7.90 -15.53 16.79
CA GLY A 118 -8.13 -16.96 16.93
C GLY A 118 -7.31 -17.74 15.91
#